data_AF-A0A930FQ38-F1
#
_entry.id   AF-A0A930FQ38-F1
#
_cell.length_a   1.000
_cell.length_b   1.000
_cell.length_c   1.000
_cell.angle_alpha   90.00
_cell.angle_beta   90.00
_cell.angle_gamma   90.00
#
_symmetry.space_group_name_H-M   'P 1'
#
loop_
_entity.id
_entity.type
_entity.pdbx_description
1 polymer ?
#
loop_
_entity_poly.entity_id
_entity_poly.type
_entity_poly.pdbx_seq_one_letter_code
_entity_poly.pdbx_strand_id
1 'polypeptide(L)'
;MGLSVREILILDYFDGKPVHAKMPSYLYATYGSDADLCLDRLYADGWIRESTPRETVNMLPDKALSDFLKRYGLSGEGSHTELVRRVIHEVPEKNYNHAVPKVYVLEPKGRTEVGRHMA
;
A
#
# COMPACT_ATOMS: atom_id res chain seq x y z
N MET A 1 8.13 8.66 21.52
CA MET A 1 8.80 7.34 21.66
C MET A 1 9.12 6.87 20.26
N GLY A 2 10.35 6.41 20.00
CA GLY A 2 10.76 5.89 18.70
C GLY A 2 10.39 4.41 18.56
N LEU A 3 10.33 3.93 17.32
CA LEU A 3 10.09 2.52 17.02
C LEU A 3 11.37 1.71 17.25
N SER A 4 11.22 0.45 17.65
CA SER A 4 12.30 -0.52 17.64
C SER A 4 12.68 -0.90 16.20
N VAL A 5 13.91 -1.39 16.00
CA VAL A 5 14.38 -1.88 14.68
C VAL A 5 13.44 -2.96 14.13
N ARG A 6 12.91 -3.82 15.01
CA ARG A 6 11.95 -4.86 14.63
C ARG A 6 10.65 -4.26 14.09
N GLU A 7 10.09 -3.26 14.77
CA GLU A 7 8.87 -2.57 14.32
C GLU A 7 9.10 -1.85 13.00
N ILE A 8 10.26 -1.23 12.81
CA ILE A 8 10.65 -0.58 11.56
C ILE A 8 10.73 -1.60 10.41
N LEU A 9 11.33 -2.76 10.65
CA LEU A 9 11.38 -3.84 9.65
C LEU A 9 9.97 -4.35 9.31
N ILE A 10 9.08 -4.49 10.29
CA ILE A 10 7.68 -4.87 10.05
C ILE A 10 6.97 -3.81 9.19
N LEU A 11 7.15 -2.53 9.50
CA LEU A 11 6.60 -1.42 8.71
C LEU A 11 7.09 -1.46 7.26
N ASP A 12 8.39 -1.58 7.04
CA ASP A 12 8.99 -1.69 5.71
C ASP A 12 8.47 -2.91 4.94
N TYR A 13 8.38 -4.06 5.61
CA TYR A 13 7.88 -5.28 4.98
C TYR A 13 6.42 -5.16 4.53
N PHE A 14 5.55 -4.55 5.35
CA PHE A 14 4.12 -4.48 5.04
C PHE A 14 3.74 -3.31 4.14
N ASP A 15 4.60 -2.30 3.93
CA ASP A 15 4.31 -1.22 3.00
C ASP A 15 4.05 -1.74 1.58
N GLY A 16 2.90 -1.38 1.02
CA GLY A 16 2.42 -1.85 -0.29
C GLY A 16 1.90 -3.30 -0.32
N LYS A 17 1.91 -4.05 0.80
CA LYS A 17 1.31 -5.39 0.86
C LYS A 17 -0.20 -5.35 1.09
N PRO A 18 -0.97 -6.34 0.62
CA PRO A 18 -2.40 -6.41 0.88
C PRO A 18 -2.73 -6.43 2.37
N VAL A 19 -3.83 -5.79 2.78
CA VAL A 19 -4.24 -5.68 4.20
C VAL A 19 -4.46 -7.05 4.87
N HIS A 20 -4.82 -8.06 4.07
CA HIS A 20 -5.01 -9.45 4.53
C HIS A 20 -3.74 -10.30 4.48
N ALA A 21 -2.59 -9.75 4.08
CA ALA A 21 -1.32 -10.46 4.11
C ALA A 21 -0.95 -10.78 5.56
N LYS A 22 -0.44 -11.99 5.78
CA LYS A 22 0.09 -12.44 7.07
C LYS A 22 1.59 -12.63 6.97
N MET A 23 2.28 -12.44 8.08
CA MET A 23 3.72 -12.70 8.13
C MET A 23 3.96 -14.20 7.85
N PRO A 24 4.75 -14.57 6.82
CA PRO A 24 5.07 -15.95 6.57
C PRO A 24 5.88 -16.57 7.71
N SER A 25 5.60 -17.82 8.06
CA SER A 25 6.23 -18.50 9.21
C SER A 25 7.75 -18.63 9.09
N TYR A 26 8.29 -18.74 7.87
CA TYR A 26 9.74 -18.79 7.64
C TYR A 26 10.46 -17.47 7.95
N LEU A 27 9.72 -16.35 8.08
CA LEU A 27 10.25 -15.05 8.47
C LEU A 27 10.14 -14.78 9.99
N TYR A 28 9.52 -15.68 10.77
CA TYR A 28 9.39 -15.49 12.22
C TYR A 28 10.73 -15.43 12.96
N ALA A 29 11.79 -16.03 12.42
CA ALA A 29 13.13 -15.90 13.00
C ALA A 29 13.66 -14.46 12.96
N THR A 30 13.27 -13.68 11.95
CA THR A 30 13.71 -12.30 11.73
C THR A 30 12.74 -11.30 12.34
N TYR A 31 11.44 -11.50 12.12
CA TYR A 31 10.40 -10.54 12.49
C TYR A 31 9.65 -10.93 13.76
N GLY A 32 9.96 -12.08 14.36
CA GLY A 32 9.28 -12.67 15.51
C GLY A 32 7.94 -13.34 15.17
N SER A 33 7.53 -14.31 15.97
CA SER A 33 6.27 -15.06 15.79
C SER A 33 5.02 -14.22 16.10
N ASP A 34 5.18 -13.12 16.83
CA ASP A 34 4.16 -12.12 17.15
C ASP A 34 4.13 -10.94 16.15
N ALA A 35 4.74 -11.08 14.97
CA ALA A 35 4.81 -10.02 13.96
C ALA A 35 3.44 -9.46 13.56
N ASP A 36 2.43 -10.33 13.42
CA ASP A 36 1.06 -9.89 13.10
C ASP A 36 0.44 -9.07 14.24
N LEU A 37 0.67 -9.46 15.50
CA LEU A 37 0.21 -8.69 16.68
C LEU A 37 0.92 -7.34 16.76
N CYS A 38 2.20 -7.30 16.39
CA CYS A 38 2.96 -6.07 16.30
C CYS A 38 2.41 -5.16 15.19
N LEU A 39 2.07 -5.71 14.03
CA LEU A 39 1.43 -4.97 12.94
C LEU A 39 0.09 -4.36 13.39
N ASP A 40 -0.75 -5.11 14.08
CA ASP A 40 -2.03 -4.63 14.61
C ASP A 40 -1.84 -3.42 15.56
N ARG A 41 -0.79 -3.46 16.40
CA ARG A 41 -0.44 -2.32 17.27
C ARG A 41 0.06 -1.13 16.47
N LEU A 42 0.95 -1.34 15.49
CA LEU A 42 1.47 -0.28 14.63
C LEU A 42 0.36 0.40 13.83
N TYR A 43 -0.65 -0.38 13.41
CA TYR A 43 -1.86 0.12 12.79
C TYR A 43 -2.70 0.97 13.77
N ALA A 44 -2.98 0.45 14.96
CA ALA A 44 -3.75 1.16 15.99
C ALA A 44 -3.07 2.47 16.44
N ASP A 45 -1.74 2.46 16.52
CA ASP A 45 -0.92 3.61 16.87
C ASP A 45 -0.76 4.59 15.68
N GLY A 46 -1.26 4.25 14.49
CA GLY A 46 -1.27 5.10 13.31
C GLY A 46 0.09 5.25 12.62
N TRP A 47 0.98 4.26 12.73
CA TRP A 47 2.24 4.23 11.98
C TRP A 47 2.06 3.74 10.53
N ILE A 48 1.04 2.92 10.33
CA ILE A 48 0.63 2.36 9.05
C ILE A 48 -0.89 2.39 8.97
N ARG A 49 -1.45 2.55 7.77
CA ARG A 49 -2.90 2.53 7.56
C ARG A 49 -3.26 1.80 6.27
N GLU A 50 -4.55 1.64 6.03
CA GLU A 50 -5.05 1.21 4.73
C GLU A 50 -4.89 2.33 3.69
N SER A 51 -4.52 1.95 2.47
CA SER A 51 -4.52 2.84 1.32
C SER A 51 -5.93 3.31 0.99
N THR A 52 -6.03 4.55 0.50
CA THR A 52 -7.25 4.99 -0.18
C THR A 52 -7.33 4.33 -1.56
N PRO A 53 -8.53 4.23 -2.16
CA PRO A 53 -8.68 3.72 -3.53
C PRO A 53 -7.81 4.49 -4.52
N ARG A 54 -7.69 5.81 -4.37
CA ARG A 54 -6.87 6.67 -5.23
C ARG A 54 -5.38 6.38 -5.11
N GLU A 55 -4.87 6.23 -3.90
CA GLU A 55 -3.46 5.85 -3.68
C GLU A 55 -3.18 4.48 -4.29
N THR A 56 -4.11 3.53 -4.12
CA THR A 56 -3.97 2.19 -4.69
C THR A 56 -3.92 2.22 -6.21
N VAL A 57 -4.79 3.04 -6.86
CA VAL A 57 -4.75 3.24 -8.32
C VAL A 57 -3.37 3.74 -8.76
N ASN A 58 -2.76 4.67 -8.02
CA ASN A 58 -1.42 5.18 -8.32
C ASN A 58 -0.29 4.14 -8.14
N MET A 59 -0.56 3.01 -7.47
CA MET A 59 0.39 1.91 -7.30
C MET A 59 0.18 0.79 -8.34
N LEU A 60 -0.90 0.85 -9.14
CA LEU A 60 -1.17 -0.16 -10.14
C LEU A 60 -0.20 -0.04 -11.33
N PRO A 61 0.22 -1.16 -11.94
CA PRO A 61 1.06 -1.12 -13.12
C PRO A 61 0.33 -0.51 -14.31
N ASP A 62 1.06 0.17 -15.19
CA ASP A 62 0.53 0.87 -16.38
C ASP A 62 -0.39 -0.01 -17.23
N LYS A 63 -0.04 -1.29 -17.37
CA LYS A 63 -0.85 -2.27 -18.10
C LYS A 63 -2.22 -2.46 -17.46
N ALA A 64 -2.29 -2.57 -16.13
CA ALA A 64 -3.56 -2.71 -15.42
C ALA A 64 -4.40 -1.44 -15.52
N LEU A 65 -3.78 -0.26 -15.45
CA LEU A 65 -4.47 1.03 -15.65
C LEU A 65 -5.01 1.16 -17.08
N SER A 66 -4.20 0.81 -18.08
CA SER A 66 -4.59 0.82 -19.50
C SER A 66 -5.76 -0.13 -19.76
N ASP A 67 -5.67 -1.36 -19.27
CA ASP A 67 -6.74 -2.37 -19.42
C ASP A 67 -8.01 -1.94 -18.68
N PHE A 68 -7.88 -1.31 -17.50
CA PHE A 68 -9.01 -0.76 -16.76
C PHE A 68 -9.70 0.35 -17.55
N LEU A 69 -8.96 1.35 -18.05
CA LEU A 69 -9.50 2.45 -18.85
C LEU A 69 -10.23 1.96 -20.11
N LYS A 70 -9.65 0.98 -20.81
CA LYS A 70 -10.27 0.38 -22.01
C LYS A 70 -11.61 -0.27 -21.73
N ARG A 71 -11.82 -0.88 -20.55
CA ARG A 71 -13.12 -1.45 -20.14
C ARG A 71 -14.22 -0.40 -19.98
N TYR A 72 -13.84 0.85 -19.71
CA TYR A 72 -14.75 2.00 -19.65
C TYR A 72 -14.83 2.76 -20.98
N GLY A 73 -14.21 2.25 -22.06
CA GLY A 73 -14.16 2.93 -23.36
C GLY A 73 -13.24 4.16 -23.40
N LEU A 74 -12.37 4.31 -22.40
CA LEU A 74 -11.41 5.41 -22.31
C LEU A 74 -10.08 5.02 -22.97
N SER A 75 -9.31 6.03 -23.40
CA SER A 75 -7.96 5.80 -23.91
C SER A 75 -7.09 5.19 -22.82
N GLY A 76 -6.36 4.12 -23.16
CA GLY A 76 -5.36 3.47 -22.30
C GLY A 76 -3.92 3.87 -22.64
N GLU A 77 -3.74 4.93 -23.43
CA GLU A 77 -2.43 5.44 -23.85
C GLU A 77 -2.04 6.68 -23.03
N GLY A 78 -0.74 6.84 -22.81
CA GLY A 78 -0.14 7.93 -22.05
C GLY A 78 0.91 7.44 -21.04
N SER A 79 1.50 8.39 -20.34
CA SER A 79 2.34 8.15 -19.16
C SER A 79 1.53 7.63 -17.98
N HIS A 80 2.19 6.97 -17.02
CA HIS A 80 1.57 6.49 -15.78
C HIS A 80 0.68 7.57 -15.12
N THR A 81 1.20 8.78 -14.95
CA THR A 81 0.49 9.91 -14.34
C THR A 81 -0.77 10.28 -15.11
N GLU A 82 -0.73 10.25 -16.45
CA GLU A 82 -1.91 10.53 -17.28
C GLU A 82 -2.96 9.44 -17.15
N LEU A 83 -2.54 8.17 -17.11
CA LEU A 83 -3.46 7.04 -16.92
C LEU A 83 -4.14 7.12 -15.54
N VAL A 84 -3.36 7.32 -14.47
CA VAL A 84 -3.89 7.49 -13.09
C VAL A 84 -4.85 8.67 -13.02
N ARG A 85 -4.45 9.82 -13.57
CA ARG A 85 -5.30 11.02 -13.60
C ARG A 85 -6.62 10.74 -14.32
N ARG A 86 -6.58 10.06 -15.47
CA ARG A 86 -7.78 9.70 -16.24
C ARG A 86 -8.69 8.76 -15.44
N VAL A 87 -8.15 7.76 -14.75
CA VAL A 87 -8.93 6.88 -13.88
C VAL A 87 -9.62 7.68 -12.77
N ILE A 88 -8.89 8.54 -12.06
CA ILE A 88 -9.42 9.29 -10.92
C ILE A 88 -10.48 10.33 -11.35
N HIS A 89 -10.32 10.95 -12.51
CA HIS A 89 -11.23 12.01 -12.99
C HIS A 89 -12.45 11.47 -13.74
N GLU A 90 -12.28 10.47 -14.60
CA GLU A 90 -13.33 10.00 -15.51
C GLU A 90 -14.17 8.86 -14.92
N VAL A 91 -13.61 8.11 -13.95
CA VAL A 91 -14.30 6.97 -13.34
C VAL A 91 -14.73 7.32 -11.90
N PRO A 92 -16.01 7.17 -11.55
CA PRO A 92 -16.46 7.35 -10.16
C PRO A 92 -15.73 6.40 -9.20
N GLU A 93 -15.30 6.92 -8.04
CA GLU A 93 -14.51 6.15 -7.06
C GLU A 93 -15.16 4.84 -6.61
N LYS A 94 -16.49 4.84 -6.45
CA LYS A 94 -17.28 3.64 -6.14
C LYS A 94 -17.07 2.48 -7.12
N ASN A 95 -16.72 2.77 -8.38
CA ASN A 95 -16.58 1.75 -9.41
C ASN A 95 -15.21 1.05 -9.37
N TYR A 96 -14.15 1.74 -8.90
CA TYR A 96 -12.83 1.14 -8.77
C TYR A 96 -12.47 0.75 -7.33
N ASN A 97 -13.13 1.31 -6.31
CA ASN A 97 -12.91 0.93 -4.90
C ASN A 97 -12.98 -0.59 -4.66
N HIS A 98 -13.91 -1.27 -5.32
CA HIS A 98 -14.04 -2.73 -5.22
C HIS A 98 -13.08 -3.51 -6.13
N ALA A 99 -12.53 -2.85 -7.15
CA ALA A 99 -11.62 -3.46 -8.12
C ALA A 99 -10.16 -3.38 -7.68
N VAL A 100 -9.82 -2.41 -6.83
CA VAL A 100 -8.45 -2.20 -6.36
C VAL A 100 -8.21 -2.89 -5.01
N PRO A 101 -7.09 -3.60 -4.85
CA PRO A 101 -6.78 -4.27 -3.59
C PRO A 101 -6.41 -3.25 -2.51
N LYS A 102 -7.01 -3.35 -1.33
CA LYS A 102 -6.54 -2.57 -0.19
C LYS A 102 -5.14 -3.03 0.22
N VAL A 103 -4.20 -2.10 0.26
CA VAL A 103 -2.83 -2.33 0.71
C VAL A 103 -2.52 -1.49 1.93
N TYR A 104 -1.50 -1.88 2.69
CA TYR A 104 -0.97 -1.03 3.73
C TYR A 104 -0.10 0.08 3.13
N VAL A 105 -0.16 1.26 3.74
CA VAL A 105 0.70 2.40 3.41
C VAL A 105 1.23 3.05 4.68
N LEU A 106 2.50 3.41 4.67
CA LEU A 106 3.13 4.12 5.78
C LEU A 106 2.56 5.53 5.94
N GLU A 107 2.26 5.90 7.18
CA GLU A 107 2.00 7.29 7.55
C GLU A 107 3.30 8.10 7.52
N PRO A 108 3.26 9.45 7.40
CA PRO A 108 4.46 10.28 7.30
C PRO A 108 5.49 10.00 8.40
N LYS A 109 5.03 9.81 9.64
CA LYS A 109 5.90 9.45 10.77
C LYS A 109 6.56 8.08 10.60
N GLY A 110 5.85 7.09 10.05
CA GLY A 110 6.38 5.76 9.76
C GLY A 110 7.40 5.80 8.64
N ARG A 111 7.11 6.55 7.57
CA ARG A 111 8.03 6.74 6.44
C ARG A 111 9.32 7.44 6.86
N THR A 112 9.24 8.45 7.72
CA THR A 112 10.43 9.12 8.27
C THR A 112 11.28 8.16 9.10
N GLU A 113 10.66 7.35 9.96
CA GLU A 113 11.41 6.41 10.79
C GLU A 113 12.06 5.31 9.92
N VAL A 114 11.31 4.69 9.01
CA VAL A 114 11.87 3.69 8.07
C VAL A 114 13.04 4.29 7.27
N GLY A 115 12.86 5.47 6.68
CA GLY A 115 13.91 6.13 5.90
C GLY A 115 15.14 6.52 6.73
N ARG A 116 15.00 6.80 8.02
CA ARG A 116 16.14 7.15 8.90
C ARG A 116 17.03 5.95 9.22
N HIS A 117 16.46 4.75 9.24
CA HIS A 117 17.16 3.54 9.68
C HIS A 117 17.52 2.58 8.52
N MET A 118 16.94 2.77 7.33
CA MET A 118 17.17 1.92 6.14
C MET A 118 17.92 2.64 5.00
N ALA A 119 18.35 3.90 5.20
CA ALA A 119 19.14 4.67 4.24
C ALA A 119 20.66 4.46 4.37
#